data_AF-A0A8S3QQV6-F1
#
_entry.id   AF-A0A8S3QQV6-F1
#
_cell.length_a   1.000
_cell.length_b   1.000
_cell.length_c   1.000
_cell.angle_alpha   90.00
_cell.angle_beta   90.00
_cell.angle_gamma   90.00
#
_symmetry.space_group_name_H-M   'P 1'
#
loop_
_entity.id
_entity.type
_entity.pdbx_description
1 polymer ?
#
loop_
_entity_poly.entity_id
_entity_poly.type
_entity_poly.pdbx_seq_one_letter_code
_entity_poly.pdbx_strand_id
1 'polypeptide(L)'
;MASIVVGSVNCRGLANKVKRLDIFSICKKRYDIAVLVDTHCCLENENKWLQEWGYTGKFSSYSNRSRGVAVLFKNSFEFKINNEIIDNNEKNIKQKNISKLLLEGNQVVQDQNAILREQTLFYETLNKSSNSRDEENATFMKENKPFLNKPGRED
;
A
#
# COMPACT_ATOMS: atom_id res chain seq x y z
N MET A 1 18.10 17.42 10.74
CA MET A 1 16.80 16.88 11.23
C MET A 1 16.77 15.39 10.91
N ALA A 2 16.30 14.55 11.83
CA ALA A 2 16.05 13.15 11.51
C ALA A 2 14.84 13.07 10.57
N SER A 3 14.95 12.28 9.50
CA SER A 3 13.89 12.08 8.51
C SER A 3 13.29 10.69 8.66
N ILE A 4 11.96 10.58 8.68
CA ILE A 4 11.25 9.30 8.62
C ILE A 4 11.02 8.94 7.16
N VAL A 5 11.41 7.74 6.76
CA VAL A 5 11.20 7.23 5.39
C VAL A 5 10.04 6.25 5.38
N VAL A 6 9.01 6.58 4.60
CA VAL A 6 7.84 5.71 4.38
C VAL A 6 7.90 5.11 2.99
N GLY A 7 7.67 3.80 2.87
CA GLY A 7 7.63 3.11 1.60
C GLY A 7 6.41 2.22 1.47
N SER A 8 5.99 1.94 0.23
CA SER A 8 4.93 0.99 -0.07
C SER A 8 5.39 -0.09 -1.06
N VAL A 9 4.85 -1.30 -0.91
CA VAL A 9 5.20 -2.45 -1.76
C VAL A 9 3.94 -3.26 -2.07
N ASN A 10 3.63 -3.42 -3.37
CA ASN A 10 2.68 -4.44 -3.79
C ASN A 10 3.36 -5.81 -3.78
N CYS A 11 2.91 -6.67 -2.87
CA CYS A 11 3.54 -7.95 -2.60
C CYS A 11 3.08 -9.06 -3.53
N ARG A 12 1.89 -8.95 -4.15
CA ARG A 12 1.24 -10.02 -4.93
C ARG A 12 1.26 -11.38 -4.20
N GLY A 13 0.83 -11.36 -2.94
CA GLY A 13 0.79 -12.50 -2.03
C GLY A 13 2.12 -12.80 -1.35
N LEU A 14 2.07 -13.01 -0.03
CA LEU A 14 3.22 -13.33 0.83
C LEU A 14 3.11 -14.71 1.48
N ALA A 15 2.30 -15.63 0.95
CA ALA A 15 2.14 -16.97 1.52
C ALA A 15 3.47 -17.75 1.61
N ASN A 16 4.31 -17.64 0.57
CA ASN A 16 5.63 -18.25 0.56
C ASN A 16 6.55 -17.58 1.61
N LYS A 17 7.06 -18.39 2.55
CA LYS A 17 7.89 -17.90 3.67
C LYS A 17 9.19 -17.23 3.22
N VAL A 18 9.88 -17.79 2.23
CA VAL A 18 11.15 -17.23 1.72
C VAL A 18 10.90 -15.84 1.16
N LYS A 19 9.97 -15.72 0.21
CA LYS A 19 9.55 -14.43 -0.36
C LYS A 19 9.15 -13.42 0.71
N ARG A 20 8.36 -13.85 1.71
CA ARG A 20 7.89 -12.97 2.79
C ARG A 20 9.03 -12.44 3.64
N LEU A 21 9.98 -13.30 4.04
CA LEU A 21 11.15 -12.87 4.81
C LEU A 21 12.07 -11.95 4.00
N ASP A 22 12.23 -12.20 2.70
CA ASP A 22 13.01 -11.32 1.82
C ASP A 22 12.39 -9.94 1.72
N ILE A 23 11.07 -9.85 1.48
CA ILE A 23 10.34 -8.58 1.45
C ILE A 23 10.46 -7.86 2.80
N PHE A 24 10.28 -8.55 3.92
CA PHE A 24 10.46 -7.96 5.25
C PHE A 24 11.89 -7.43 5.45
N SER A 25 12.91 -8.18 5.04
CA SER A 25 14.31 -7.78 5.12
C SER A 25 14.60 -6.53 4.28
N ILE A 26 14.08 -6.47 3.06
CA ILE A 26 14.21 -5.30 2.17
C ILE A 26 13.52 -4.08 2.79
N CYS A 27 12.29 -4.24 3.29
CA CYS A 27 11.54 -3.16 3.92
C CYS A 27 12.25 -2.61 5.16
N LYS A 28 12.80 -3.46 6.05
CA LYS A 28 13.57 -3.02 7.23
C LYS A 28 14.81 -2.21 6.88
N LYS A 29 15.45 -2.52 5.75
CA LYS A 29 16.64 -1.81 5.27
C LYS A 29 16.30 -0.45 4.67
N ARG A 30 15.15 -0.32 4.01
CA ARG A 30 14.80 0.86 3.20
C ARG A 30 13.85 1.85 3.89
N TYR A 31 13.02 1.38 4.81
CA TYR A 31 11.91 2.16 5.35
C TYR A 31 11.85 2.09 6.88
N ASP A 32 11.45 3.19 7.49
CA ASP A 32 11.04 3.26 8.88
C ASP A 32 9.59 2.77 9.03
N ILE A 33 8.74 3.07 8.04
CA ILE A 33 7.37 2.59 7.93
C ILE A 33 7.17 1.94 6.57
N ALA A 34 6.76 0.68 6.54
CA ALA A 34 6.47 -0.07 5.32
C ALA A 34 4.98 -0.39 5.19
N VAL A 35 4.39 -0.01 4.06
CA VAL A 35 2.99 -0.32 3.71
C VAL A 35 2.98 -1.42 2.66
N LEU A 36 2.57 -2.62 3.05
CA LEU A 36 2.47 -3.76 2.15
C LEU A 36 1.04 -3.90 1.67
N VAL A 37 0.83 -3.98 0.36
CA VAL A 37 -0.49 -4.21 -0.26
C VAL A 37 -0.50 -5.54 -1.00
N ASP A 38 -1.69 -6.09 -1.21
CA ASP A 38 -1.90 -7.45 -1.74
C ASP A 38 -1.07 -8.49 -0.99
N THR A 39 -1.09 -8.43 0.35
CA THR A 39 -0.31 -9.35 1.19
C THR A 39 -0.88 -10.77 1.16
N HIS A 40 -2.19 -10.90 0.91
CA HIS A 40 -2.96 -12.13 1.05
C HIS A 40 -2.77 -12.76 2.45
N CYS A 41 -2.62 -11.91 3.47
CA CYS A 41 -2.64 -12.34 4.86
C CYS A 41 -4.08 -12.69 5.27
N CYS A 42 -4.23 -13.77 6.04
CA CYS A 42 -5.45 -14.11 6.75
C CYS A 42 -5.22 -13.99 8.26
N LEU A 43 -6.31 -13.88 9.02
CA LEU A 43 -6.27 -13.57 10.46
C LEU A 43 -5.43 -14.60 11.25
N GLU A 44 -5.46 -15.87 10.83
CA GLU A 44 -4.71 -16.96 11.45
C GLU A 44 -3.19 -16.78 11.31
N ASN A 45 -2.75 -16.04 10.30
CA ASN A 45 -1.35 -15.85 9.97
C ASN A 45 -0.76 -14.53 10.48
N GLU A 46 -1.58 -13.57 10.91
CA GLU A 46 -1.12 -12.23 11.34
C GLU A 46 -0.09 -12.31 12.45
N ASN A 47 -0.39 -13.03 13.54
CA ASN A 47 0.52 -13.15 14.68
C ASN A 47 1.87 -13.75 14.27
N LYS A 48 1.85 -14.78 13.43
CA LYS A 48 3.08 -15.40 12.90
C LYS A 48 3.86 -14.42 12.03
N TRP A 49 3.19 -13.70 11.14
CA TRP A 49 3.85 -12.76 10.23
C TRP A 49 4.38 -11.54 10.98
N LEU A 50 3.69 -11.11 12.04
CA LEU A 50 4.16 -10.06 12.94
C LEU A 50 5.38 -10.52 13.75
N GLN A 51 5.42 -11.77 14.21
CA GLN A 51 6.62 -12.36 14.84
C GLN A 51 7.79 -12.44 13.86
N GLU A 52 7.54 -12.84 12.60
CA GLU A 52 8.56 -12.85 11.54
C GLU A 52 9.03 -11.43 11.18
N TRP A 53 8.13 -10.43 11.25
CA TRP A 53 8.49 -9.02 11.15
C TRP A 53 9.32 -8.55 12.36
N GLY A 54 9.03 -9.01 13.57
CA GLY A 54 9.85 -8.79 14.77
C GLY A 54 9.78 -7.38 15.37
N TYR A 55 8.92 -6.50 14.84
CA TYR A 55 8.61 -5.19 15.42
C TYR A 55 7.09 -4.98 15.44
N THR A 56 6.65 -3.77 15.79
CA THR A 56 5.25 -3.38 15.73
C THR A 56 4.74 -3.34 14.30
N GLY A 57 3.50 -3.76 14.10
CA GLY A 57 2.83 -3.75 12.81
C GLY A 57 1.35 -4.02 12.97
N LYS A 58 0.56 -3.58 12.01
CA LYS A 58 -0.88 -3.76 11.93
C LYS A 58 -1.24 -4.39 10.61
N PHE A 59 -2.18 -5.33 10.65
CA PHE A 59 -2.67 -6.03 9.48
C PHE A 59 -4.16 -5.74 9.32
N SER A 60 -4.55 -5.51 8.08
CA SER A 60 -5.93 -5.60 7.62
C SER A 60 -5.97 -6.87 6.78
N SER A 61 -6.11 -8.02 7.45
CA SER A 61 -6.21 -9.31 6.76
C SER A 61 -7.58 -9.52 6.15
N TYR A 62 -7.62 -10.38 5.14
CA TYR A 62 -8.87 -10.71 4.47
C TYR A 62 -8.93 -12.20 4.10
N SER A 63 -8.17 -12.63 3.10
CA SER A 63 -8.10 -14.03 2.72
C SER A 63 -6.71 -14.38 2.17
N ASN A 64 -6.38 -15.66 2.19
CA ASN A 64 -5.13 -16.16 1.60
C ASN A 64 -5.11 -16.13 0.05
N ARG A 65 -6.21 -15.72 -0.60
CA ARG A 65 -6.34 -15.69 -2.06
C ARG A 65 -6.40 -14.29 -2.65
N SER A 66 -6.71 -13.28 -1.84
CA SER A 66 -6.88 -11.91 -2.33
C SER A 66 -6.77 -10.87 -1.21
N ARG A 67 -6.46 -9.62 -1.61
CA ARG A 67 -6.42 -8.43 -0.74
C ARG A 67 -5.45 -8.59 0.43
N GLY A 68 -5.60 -7.73 1.43
CA GLY A 68 -4.76 -7.72 2.61
C GLY A 68 -3.73 -6.60 2.56
N VAL A 69 -3.73 -5.76 3.58
CA VAL A 69 -2.78 -4.66 3.76
C VAL A 69 -2.05 -4.84 5.09
N ALA A 70 -0.76 -4.49 5.13
CA ALA A 70 -0.01 -4.41 6.38
C ALA A 70 0.70 -3.05 6.49
N VAL A 71 0.67 -2.44 7.66
CA VAL A 71 1.49 -1.28 8.01
C VAL A 71 2.48 -1.73 9.06
N LEU A 72 3.75 -1.74 8.71
CA LEU A 72 4.84 -2.29 9.52
C LEU A 72 5.77 -1.17 9.95
N PHE A 73 6.09 -1.11 11.24
CA PHE A 73 6.90 -0.06 11.84
C PHE A 73 8.24 -0.63 12.30
N LYS A 74 9.32 0.08 11.99
CA LYS A 74 10.65 -0.21 12.52
C LYS A 74 10.81 0.42 13.91
N ASN A 75 11.67 -0.16 14.74
CA ASN A 75 11.99 0.38 16.07
C ASN A 75 13.04 1.52 16.03
N SER A 76 13.19 2.21 14.89
CA SER A 76 14.13 3.33 14.71
C SER A 76 13.59 4.66 15.24
N PHE A 77 12.31 4.73 15.59
CA PHE A 77 11.65 5.94 16.08
C PHE A 77 10.53 5.59 17.06
N GLU A 78 10.24 6.53 17.96
CA GLU A 78 9.14 6.42 18.89
C GLU A 78 7.83 6.87 18.23
N PHE A 79 6.76 6.12 18.44
CA PHE A 79 5.43 6.47 17.96
C PHE A 79 4.33 5.92 18.86
N LYS A 80 3.15 6.54 18.76
CA LYS A 80 1.92 6.08 19.40
C LYS A 80 0.81 6.03 18.36
N ILE A 81 0.18 4.86 18.22
CA ILE A 81 -1.02 4.72 17.39
C ILE A 81 -2.20 5.25 18.21
N ASN A 82 -2.77 6.38 17.81
CA ASN A 82 -3.91 6.99 18.50
C ASN A 82 -5.23 6.35 18.08
N ASN A 83 -5.41 6.06 16.79
CA ASN A 83 -6.61 5.47 16.22
C ASN A 83 -6.24 4.45 15.15
N GLU A 84 -7.04 3.41 15.00
CA GLU A 84 -6.91 2.36 13.98
C GLU A 84 -8.27 2.13 13.34
N ILE A 85 -8.35 2.21 12.01
CA ILE A 85 -9.56 1.97 11.24
C ILE A 85 -9.24 0.88 10.22
N ILE A 86 -9.93 -0.26 10.32
CA ILE A 86 -9.74 -1.41 9.45
C ILE A 86 -11.03 -1.62 8.64
N ASP A 87 -10.89 -1.62 7.31
CA ASP A 87 -12.01 -1.82 6.39
C ASP A 87 -12.30 -3.33 6.25
N ASN A 88 -13.22 -3.83 7.07
CA ASN A 88 -13.61 -5.25 7.08
C ASN A 88 -14.74 -5.59 6.08
N ASN A 89 -15.23 -4.61 5.30
CA ASN A 89 -16.48 -4.78 4.57
C ASN A 89 -16.29 -5.10 3.07
N GLU A 90 -16.68 -6.31 2.68
CA GLU A 90 -16.80 -6.72 1.28
C GLU A 90 -17.94 -6.01 0.52
N LYS A 91 -19.01 -5.61 1.22
CA LYS A 91 -20.31 -5.34 0.59
C LYS A 91 -20.52 -3.94 0.01
N ASN A 92 -19.53 -3.05 0.10
CA ASN A 92 -19.64 -1.70 -0.45
C ASN A 92 -18.32 -1.22 -1.08
N ILE A 93 -17.75 -1.98 -2.01
CA ILE A 93 -17.04 -1.32 -3.12
C ILE A 93 -18.10 -0.80 -4.10
N LYS A 94 -19.06 -0.01 -3.60
CA LYS A 94 -19.61 1.07 -4.42
C LYS A 94 -18.39 1.95 -4.65
N GLN A 95 -17.97 2.07 -5.90
CA GLN A 95 -16.95 3.00 -6.41
C GLN A 95 -16.50 3.96 -5.30
N LYS A 96 -15.29 3.75 -4.73
CA LYS A 96 -14.77 4.61 -3.65
C LYS A 96 -14.62 6.02 -4.23
N ASN A 97 -15.73 6.75 -4.22
CA ASN A 97 -15.82 8.08 -4.78
C ASN A 97 -15.24 9.00 -3.72
N ILE A 98 -14.04 9.51 -4.01
CA ILE A 98 -13.49 10.59 -3.21
C ILE A 98 -14.36 11.80 -3.52
N SER A 99 -15.27 12.12 -2.60
CA SER A 99 -16.19 13.26 -2.72
C SER A 99 -15.53 14.59 -2.35
N LYS A 100 -14.35 14.53 -1.73
CA LYS A 100 -13.60 15.70 -1.28
C LYS A 100 -12.11 15.36 -1.20
N LEU A 101 -11.29 16.20 -1.83
CA LEU A 101 -9.84 16.15 -1.77
C LEU A 101 -9.33 17.44 -1.12
N LEU A 102 -8.41 17.33 -0.16
CA LEU A 102 -7.72 18.46 0.46
C LEU A 102 -6.33 18.57 -0.19
N LEU A 103 -6.05 19.71 -0.79
CA LEU A 103 -4.77 20.03 -1.43
C LEU A 103 -3.85 20.81 -0.49
N GLU A 104 -2.59 20.95 -0.89
CA GLU A 104 -1.64 21.82 -0.22
C GLU A 104 -2.17 23.27 -0.14
N GLY A 105 -1.99 23.91 1.02
CA GLY A 105 -2.57 25.25 1.28
C GLY A 105 -4.02 25.23 1.75
N ASN A 106 -4.53 24.11 2.28
CA ASN A 106 -5.90 23.92 2.80
C ASN A 106 -7.01 24.13 1.75
N GLN A 107 -6.68 24.07 0.46
CA GLN A 107 -7.68 24.14 -0.60
C GLN A 107 -8.47 22.85 -0.69
N VAL A 108 -9.77 22.95 -0.95
CA VAL A 108 -10.67 21.82 -1.01
C VAL A 108 -11.23 21.67 -2.42
N VAL A 109 -11.11 20.49 -2.99
CA VAL A 109 -11.71 20.13 -4.28
C VAL A 109 -12.83 19.12 -4.04
N GLN A 110 -14.01 19.39 -4.60
CA GLN A 110 -15.17 18.50 -4.55
C GLN A 110 -15.63 18.05 -5.95
N ASP A 111 -15.12 18.70 -7.01
CA ASP A 111 -15.41 18.32 -8.39
C ASP A 111 -14.73 16.99 -8.74
N GLN A 112 -15.50 16.04 -9.30
CA GLN A 112 -15.02 14.69 -9.53
C GLN A 112 -13.90 14.62 -10.58
N ASN A 113 -13.94 15.49 -11.60
CA ASN A 113 -12.92 15.52 -12.66
C ASN A 113 -11.62 16.12 -12.14
N ALA A 114 -11.71 17.19 -11.36
CA ALA A 114 -10.58 17.78 -10.68
C ALA A 114 -9.94 16.80 -9.69
N ILE A 115 -10.74 16.06 -8.92
CA ILE A 115 -10.24 15.00 -8.03
C ILE A 115 -9.51 13.92 -8.82
N LEU A 116 -10.06 13.44 -9.95
CA LEU A 116 -9.38 12.46 -10.80
C LEU A 116 -8.06 12.99 -11.37
N ARG A 117 -8.05 14.26 -11.79
CA ARG A 117 -6.85 14.92 -12.32
C ARG A 117 -5.75 14.99 -11.27
N GLU A 118 -6.08 15.45 -10.07
CA GLU A 118 -5.13 15.55 -8.96
C GLU A 118 -4.58 14.17 -8.55
N GLN A 119 -5.45 13.14 -8.50
CA GLN A 119 -5.00 11.77 -8.27
C GLN A 119 -4.01 11.31 -9.35
N THR A 120 -4.31 11.59 -10.62
CA THR A 120 -3.45 11.22 -11.75
C THR A 120 -2.09 11.89 -11.63
N LEU A 121 -2.07 13.21 -11.39
CA LEU A 121 -0.85 13.99 -11.19
C LEU A 121 -0.02 13.46 -10.01
N PHE A 122 -0.67 13.12 -8.90
CA PHE A 122 -0.01 12.52 -7.74
C PHE A 122 0.68 11.20 -8.09
N TYR A 123 -0.02 10.26 -8.74
CA TYR A 123 0.55 8.98 -9.13
C TYR A 123 1.68 9.13 -10.17
N GLU A 124 1.52 10.03 -11.14
CA GLU A 124 2.59 10.33 -12.09
C GLU A 124 3.84 10.88 -11.39
N THR A 125 3.65 11.76 -10.40
CA THR A 125 4.75 12.35 -9.64
C THR A 125 5.48 11.28 -8.81
N LEU A 126 4.75 10.37 -8.17
CA LEU A 126 5.32 9.22 -7.46
C LEU A 126 6.15 8.30 -8.38
N ASN A 127 5.68 8.07 -9.61
CA ASN A 127 6.39 7.22 -10.56
C ASN A 127 7.64 7.91 -11.12
N LYS A 128 7.56 9.21 -11.40
CA LYS A 128 8.71 10.01 -11.88
C LYS A 128 9.81 10.09 -10.83
N SER A 129 9.47 10.22 -9.54
CA SER A 129 10.48 10.24 -8.46
C SER A 129 11.15 8.88 -8.25
N SER A 130 10.47 7.78 -8.57
CA SER A 130 10.97 6.40 -8.45
C SER A 130 11.94 5.99 -9.57
N ASN A 131 11.83 6.57 -10.77
CA ASN A 131 12.64 6.19 -11.94
C ASN A 131 14.06 6.81 -11.99
N SER A 132 14.44 7.64 -11.02
CA SER A 132 15.76 8.29 -11.03
C SER A 132 16.90 7.46 -10.43
N ARG A 133 16.65 6.24 -9.93
CA ARG A 133 17.70 5.51 -9.18
C ARG A 133 17.99 4.05 -9.50
N ASP A 134 17.17 3.27 -10.21
CA ASP A 134 17.53 1.87 -10.49
C ASP A 134 16.89 1.34 -11.79
N GLU A 135 17.61 1.37 -12.91
CA GLU A 135 17.16 0.83 -14.21
C GLU A 135 16.94 -0.71 -14.18
N GLU A 136 17.50 -1.44 -13.23
CA GLU A 136 17.30 -2.90 -13.11
C GLU A 136 15.91 -3.30 -12.56
N ASN A 137 15.20 -2.41 -11.86
CA ASN A 137 13.87 -2.73 -11.30
C ASN A 137 12.70 -2.45 -12.26
N ALA A 138 12.98 -1.93 -13.47
CA ALA A 138 11.98 -1.57 -14.46
C ALA A 138 11.19 -2.75 -15.05
N THR A 139 11.63 -4.00 -14.82
CA THR A 139 10.92 -5.19 -15.29
C THR A 139 9.66 -5.49 -14.46
N PHE A 140 9.64 -5.14 -13.16
CA PHE A 140 8.54 -5.50 -12.26
C PHE A 140 7.22 -4.75 -12.52
N MET A 141 7.29 -3.56 -13.13
CA MET A 141 6.15 -2.67 -13.35
C MET A 141 5.67 -2.60 -14.81
N LYS A 142 6.48 -3.03 -15.79
CA LYS A 142 6.03 -3.10 -17.20
C LYS A 142 4.85 -4.06 -17.42
N GLU A 143 4.64 -5.00 -16.51
CA GLU A 143 3.51 -5.95 -16.55
C GLU A 143 2.22 -5.41 -15.90
N ASN A 144 2.26 -4.31 -15.16
CA ASN A 144 1.08 -3.68 -14.58
C ASN A 144 0.53 -2.58 -15.50
N LYS A 145 -0.14 -2.96 -16.59
CA LYS A 145 -1.07 -2.04 -17.23
C LYS A 145 -2.16 -1.65 -16.21
N PRO A 146 -2.48 -0.35 -16.05
CA PRO A 146 -3.47 0.10 -15.08
C PRO A 146 -4.81 -0.58 -15.31
N PHE A 147 -5.55 -0.81 -14.23
CA PHE A 147 -6.98 -1.16 -14.21
C PHE A 147 -7.84 0.00 -14.76
N LEU A 148 -7.60 0.39 -16.01
CA LEU A 148 -8.43 1.31 -16.78
C LEU A 148 -8.92 0.53 -18.01
N ASN A 149 -10.24 0.31 -18.02
CA ASN A 149 -11.04 -0.42 -19.00
C ASN A 149 -10.90 -1.96 -18.98
N LYS A 150 -11.70 -2.61 -18.12
CA LYS A 150 -12.39 -3.81 -18.59
C LYS A 150 -13.73 -3.36 -19.19
N PRO A 151 -14.00 -3.58 -20.49
CA PRO A 151 -15.36 -3.45 -21.00
C PRO A 151 -16.27 -4.40 -20.22
N GLY A 152 -17.49 -3.96 -19.93
CA GLY A 152 -18.51 -4.78 -19.27
C GLY A 152 -18.65 -6.11 -19.99
N ARG A 153 -18.83 -7.20 -19.23
CA ARG A 153 -19.40 -8.40 -19.81
C ARG A 153 -20.83 -8.06 -20.20
N GLU A 154 -21.09 -8.06 -21.49
CA GLU A 154 -22.44 -8.19 -22.02
C GLU A 154 -22.89 -9.63 -21.74
N ASP A 155 -24.08 -9.76 -21.16
CA ASP A 155 -24.83 -11.02 -21.04
C ASP A 155 -25.40 -11.42 -22.41
#